data_AF-A0A967JNP2-F1
#
_entry.id   AF-A0A967JNP2-F1
#
_cell.length_a   1.000
_cell.length_b   1.000
_cell.length_c   1.000
_cell.angle_alpha   90.00
_cell.angle_beta   90.00
_cell.angle_gamma   90.00
#
_symmetry.space_group_name_H-M   'P 1'
#
loop_
_entity.id
_entity.type
_entity.pdbx_description
1 polymer ?
#
loop_
_entity_poly.entity_id
_entity_poly.type
_entity_poly.pdbx_seq_one_letter_code
_entity_poly.pdbx_strand_id
1 'polypeptide(L)'
;VYECLDIHRLMLSRAGVGKLLRALERACLERTALVITSSPAFEARYFREIQRFDGAALLLENKVLALDETAAPLAGAPPAGPPWR
;
A
#
# COMPACT_ATOMS: atom_id res chain seq x y z
N VAL A 1 -12.26 1.21 -8.26
CA VAL A 1 -10.93 1.64 -7.74
C VAL A 1 -10.78 1.04 -6.36
N TYR A 2 -9.63 0.45 -6.06
CA TYR A 2 -9.35 -0.20 -4.78
C TYR A 2 -8.18 0.53 -4.12
N GLU A 3 -8.33 0.98 -2.88
CA GLU A 3 -7.29 1.69 -2.14
C GLU A 3 -6.75 0.80 -1.01
N CYS A 4 -5.43 0.71 -0.91
CA CYS A 4 -4.76 -0.10 0.11
C CYS A 4 -3.68 0.73 0.82
N LEU A 5 -4.00 1.15 2.05
CA LEU A 5 -3.09 1.93 2.89
C LEU A 5 -2.29 1.06 3.87
N ASP A 6 -2.83 -0.11 4.22
CA ASP A 6 -2.18 -1.07 5.11
C ASP A 6 -2.58 -2.50 4.73
N ILE A 7 -1.64 -3.43 4.89
CA ILE A 7 -1.87 -4.87 4.74
C ILE A 7 -1.76 -5.48 6.12
N HIS A 8 -2.92 -5.79 6.70
CA HIS A 8 -2.95 -6.39 8.03
C HIS A 8 -2.23 -7.74 8.05
N ARG A 9 -1.52 -8.06 9.15
CA ARG A 9 -0.71 -9.31 9.28
C ARG A 9 -1.48 -10.59 8.93
N LEU A 10 -2.79 -10.61 9.19
CA LEU A 10 -3.65 -11.75 8.90
C LEU A 10 -3.72 -12.05 7.41
N MET A 11 -3.64 -11.02 6.57
CA MET A 11 -3.58 -11.12 5.11
C MET A 11 -2.27 -11.75 4.62
N LEU A 12 -1.23 -11.80 5.47
CA LEU A 12 0.05 -12.46 5.18
C LEU A 12 0.12 -13.88 5.76
N SER A 13 -0.88 -14.28 6.57
CA SER A 13 -0.91 -15.59 7.21
C SER A 13 -1.09 -16.71 6.19
N ARG A 14 -0.34 -17.81 6.38
CA ARG A 14 -0.52 -19.06 5.62
C ARG A 14 -1.67 -19.92 6.15
N ALA A 15 -2.25 -19.56 7.30
CA ALA A 15 -3.40 -20.24 7.88
C ALA A 15 -4.66 -20.10 7.00
N GLY A 16 -5.65 -20.97 7.23
CA GLY A 16 -6.89 -21.02 6.46
C GLY A 16 -7.64 -19.68 6.40
N VAL A 17 -7.72 -18.97 7.53
CA VAL A 17 -8.37 -17.65 7.61
C VAL A 17 -7.70 -16.62 6.69
N GLY A 18 -6.36 -16.58 6.68
CA GLY A 18 -5.61 -15.68 5.80
C GLY A 18 -5.82 -16.02 4.32
N LYS A 19 -5.87 -17.31 3.97
CA LYS A 19 -6.18 -17.74 2.59
C LYS A 19 -7.60 -17.32 2.16
N LEU A 20 -8.57 -17.48 3.05
CA LEU A 20 -9.96 -17.10 2.80
C LEU A 20 -10.09 -15.60 2.55
N LEU A 21 -9.52 -14.77 3.44
CA LEU A 21 -9.55 -13.32 3.27
C LEU A 21 -8.90 -12.88 1.97
N ARG A 22 -7.75 -13.47 1.60
CA ARG A 22 -7.11 -13.19 0.32
C ARG A 22 -7.96 -13.63 -0.89
N ALA A 23 -8.72 -14.71 -0.78
CA ALA A 23 -9.62 -15.14 -1.85
C ALA A 23 -10.77 -14.15 -2.05
N LEU A 24 -11.35 -13.65 -0.96
CA LEU A 24 -12.37 -12.60 -1.02
C LEU A 24 -11.81 -11.31 -1.61
N GLU A 25 -10.61 -10.90 -1.19
CA GLU A 25 -9.95 -9.73 -1.76
C GLU A 25 -9.69 -9.91 -3.26
N ARG A 26 -9.23 -11.08 -3.70
CA ARG A 26 -9.03 -11.38 -5.12
C ARG A 26 -10.29 -11.18 -5.95
N ALA A 27 -11.43 -11.65 -5.47
CA ALA A 27 -12.71 -11.47 -6.16
C ALA A 27 -13.09 -9.97 -6.32
N CYS A 28 -12.70 -9.13 -5.37
CA CYS A 28 -12.83 -7.67 -5.49
C CYS A 28 -11.83 -7.07 -6.48
N LEU A 29 -10.58 -7.55 -6.46
CA LEU A 29 -9.51 -7.09 -7.36
C LEU A 29 -9.80 -7.42 -8.83
N GLU A 30 -10.42 -8.57 -9.12
CA GLU A 30 -10.85 -8.94 -10.48
C GLU A 30 -11.82 -7.91 -11.12
N ARG A 31 -12.53 -7.15 -10.28
CA ARG A 31 -13.48 -6.11 -10.71
C ARG A 31 -12.91 -4.69 -10.56
N THR A 32 -11.61 -4.58 -10.32
CA THR A 32 -10.93 -3.32 -10.04
C THR A 32 -10.07 -2.89 -11.22
N ALA A 33 -10.34 -1.70 -11.76
CA ALA A 33 -9.55 -1.12 -12.84
C ALA A 33 -8.20 -0.52 -12.38
N LEU A 34 -8.09 -0.14 -11.10
CA LEU A 34 -6.91 0.52 -10.54
C LEU A 34 -6.78 0.24 -9.03
N VAL A 35 -5.58 -0.20 -8.62
CA VAL A 35 -5.16 -0.23 -7.22
C VAL A 35 -4.37 1.03 -6.88
N ILE A 36 -4.68 1.67 -5.76
CA ILE A 36 -3.92 2.80 -5.22
C ILE A 36 -3.23 2.32 -3.94
N THR A 37 -1.92 2.55 -3.82
CA THR A 37 -1.12 2.14 -2.66
C THR A 37 -0.11 3.22 -2.28
N SER A 38 0.29 3.29 -1.02
CA SER A 38 1.31 4.22 -0.53
C SER A 38 2.74 3.63 -0.52
N SER A 39 2.90 2.36 -0.88
CA SER A 39 4.18 1.66 -0.85
C SER A 39 4.44 0.84 -2.13
N PRO A 40 5.62 0.99 -2.78
CA PRO A 40 6.02 0.13 -3.89
C PRO A 40 6.14 -1.34 -3.48
N ALA A 41 6.49 -1.57 -2.21
CA ALA A 41 6.60 -2.92 -1.67
C ALA A 41 5.23 -3.60 -1.58
N PHE A 42 4.11 -2.86 -1.44
CA PHE A 42 2.78 -3.47 -1.48
C PHE A 42 2.42 -3.92 -2.89
N GLU A 43 2.74 -3.13 -3.90
CA GLU A 43 2.54 -3.53 -5.29
C GLU A 43 3.34 -4.80 -5.61
N ALA A 44 4.67 -4.73 -5.57
CA ALA A 44 5.53 -5.86 -5.95
C ALA A 44 5.31 -7.07 -5.04
N ARG A 45 5.33 -6.81 -3.72
CA ARG A 45 5.12 -7.67 -2.54
C ARG A 45 3.92 -8.59 -2.60
N TYR A 46 2.80 -7.90 -2.63
CA TYR A 46 1.53 -8.40 -2.16
C TYR A 46 0.57 -8.49 -3.32
N PHE A 47 0.37 -7.40 -4.06
CA PHE A 47 -0.54 -7.41 -5.20
C PHE A 47 -0.02 -8.31 -6.34
N ARG A 48 1.23 -8.15 -6.76
CA ARG A 48 1.81 -8.95 -7.86
C ARG A 48 2.06 -10.42 -7.48
N GLU A 49 2.78 -10.69 -6.38
CA GLU A 49 3.16 -12.08 -6.06
C GLU A 49 2.12 -12.87 -5.26
N ILE A 50 1.49 -12.26 -4.25
CA ILE A 50 0.58 -12.98 -3.35
C ILE A 50 -0.85 -12.99 -3.90
N GLN A 51 -1.34 -11.83 -4.35
CA GLN A 51 -2.69 -11.68 -4.89
C GLN A 51 -2.78 -12.04 -6.38
N ARG A 52 -1.65 -11.99 -7.11
CA ARG A 52 -1.57 -12.21 -8.55
C ARG A 52 -2.41 -11.21 -9.36
N PHE A 53 -2.51 -9.99 -8.85
CA PHE A 53 -3.14 -8.88 -9.55
C PHE A 53 -2.21 -8.38 -10.66
N ASP A 54 -2.69 -8.38 -11.89
CA ASP A 54 -1.97 -7.96 -13.10
C ASP A 54 -2.42 -6.59 -13.63
N GLY A 55 -3.46 -6.00 -13.03
CA GLY A 55 -3.99 -4.68 -13.41
C GLY A 55 -3.10 -3.49 -13.07
N ALA A 56 -3.63 -2.29 -13.31
CA ALA A 56 -2.92 -1.03 -13.07
C ALA A 56 -2.77 -0.74 -11.57
N ALA A 57 -1.61 -0.20 -11.19
CA ALA A 57 -1.33 0.29 -9.85
C ALA A 57 -0.82 1.73 -9.90
N LEU A 58 -1.27 2.55 -8.94
CA LEU A 58 -0.83 3.92 -8.74
C LEU A 58 -0.22 4.03 -7.35
N LEU A 59 1.02 4.54 -7.29
CA LEU A 59 1.66 4.90 -6.03
C LEU A 59 1.20 6.30 -5.63
N LEU A 60 0.54 6.41 -4.48
CA LEU A 60 0.12 7.66 -3.86
C LEU A 60 0.60 7.69 -2.42
N GLU A 61 1.64 8.48 -2.16
CA GLU A 61 2.23 8.61 -0.82
C GLU A 61 1.27 9.25 0.18
N ASN A 62 1.26 8.72 1.41
CA ASN A 62 0.47 9.26 2.50
C ASN A 62 0.92 10.69 2.83
N LYS A 63 -0.02 11.64 2.87
CA LYS A 63 0.25 13.01 3.30
C LYS A 63 0.10 13.10 4.81
N VAL A 64 1.14 13.59 5.48
CA VAL A 64 1.07 13.96 6.90
C VAL A 64 0.29 15.27 6.98
N LEU A 65 -0.86 15.24 7.65
CA LEU A 65 -1.65 16.45 7.90
C LEU A 65 -0.94 17.26 9.00
N ALA A 66 -0.38 18.41 8.64
CA ALA A 66 0.08 19.40 9.61
C ALA A 66 -1.15 20.18 10.11
N LEU A 67 -1.77 19.70 11.20
CA LEU A 67 -2.98 20.31 11.77
C LEU A 67 -2.70 21.58 12.58
N ASP A 68 -1.43 21.89 12.84
CA ASP A 68 -0.99 23.18 13.37
C ASP A 68 -0.45 24.04 12.22
N GLU A 69 -1.09 25.20 11.99
CA GLU A 69 -0.69 26.16 10.95
C GLU A 69 0.65 26.82 11.29
N THR A 70 1.73 26.16 10.91
CA THR A 70 2.84 26.81 10.22
C THR A 70 3.19 25.89 9.07
N ALA A 71 2.83 26.30 7.84
CA ALA A 71 3.22 25.56 6.64
C ALA A 71 4.74 25.34 6.70
N ALA A 72 5.15 24.09 6.91
CA ALA A 72 6.56 23.74 6.89
C ALA A 72 7.09 24.11 5.50
N PRO A 73 8.26 24.79 5.40
CA PRO A 73 8.84 25.12 4.11
C PRO A 73 8.98 23.83 3.29
N LEU A 74 8.75 23.93 1.96
CA LEU A 74 8.98 22.85 0.99
C LEU A 74 10.28 22.12 1.38
N ALA A 75 10.14 20.86 1.79
CA ALA A 75 11.24 20.12 2.38
C ALA A 75 12.45 20.17 1.46
N GLY A 76 13.56 20.71 1.97
CA GLY A 76 14.86 20.63 1.30
C GLY A 76 15.26 19.17 1.10
N ALA A 77 16.23 18.94 0.21
CA ALA A 77 16.73 17.60 -0.09
C ALA A 77 17.00 16.81 1.21
N PRO A 78 16.54 15.54 1.31
CA PRO A 78 16.74 14.74 2.50
C PRO A 78 18.25 14.64 2.81
N PRO A 79 18.64 14.68 4.10
CA PRO A 79 20.04 14.57 4.47
C PRO A 79 20.62 13.25 3.96
N ALA A 80 21.88 13.27 3.51
CA ALA A 80 22.58 12.08 3.09
C ALA A 80 22.76 11.13 4.29
N GLY A 81 21.89 10.13 4.39
CA GLY A 81 21.91 9.13 5.45
C GLY A 81 20.64 8.28 5.45
N PRO A 82 20.67 7.11 6.08
CA PRO A 82 19.49 6.29 6.25
C PRO A 82 18.44 7.03 7.10
N PRO A 83 17.13 6.92 6.79
CA PRO A 83 16.06 7.62 7.50
C PRO A 83 15.80 7.12 8.94
N TRP A 84 16.62 6.23 9.49
CA TRP A 84 16.48 5.63 10.82
C TRP A 84 17.69 5.91 11.71
N ARG A 85 17.46 6.06 13.01
CA ARG A 85 18.47 6.03 14.08
C ARG A 85 18.19 4.88 15.02
#